data_AF-A0A2N6A4X4-F1
#
_entry.id   AF-A0A2N6A4X4-F1
#
_cell.length_a   1.000
_cell.length_b   1.000
_cell.length_c   1.000
_cell.angle_alpha   90.00
_cell.angle_beta   90.00
_cell.angle_gamma   90.00
#
_symmetry.space_group_name_H-M   'P 1'
#
loop_
_entity.id
_entity.type
_entity.pdbx_description
1 polymer ?
#
loop_
_entity_poly.entity_id
_entity_poly.type
_entity_poly.pdbx_seq_one_letter_code
_entity_poly.pdbx_strand_id
1 'polypeptide(L)'
;ISYNDSVTWYNLFEFQNNGNFIMASGSLAINLPDAPTELIDVDGSARFRQVNSGAFANDLAITADGTLTTNTSDRRLKENITLISNSLTKVLNLNGYVFNWKTGDSVKKDAGLVAQEVKEVFPEAVFQNKSDGYYGINYSRFPALFVEAMKEQQKLIEKQQEQINDLIKANDQLTELIKAISNKK
;
A
#
# COMPACT_ATOMS: atom_id res chain seq x y z
N ILE A 1 18.94 -59.91 -40.07
CA ILE A 1 18.46 -58.53 -39.81
C ILE A 1 16.95 -58.69 -39.60
N SER A 2 16.35 -58.48 -38.43
CA SER A 2 16.46 -57.29 -37.59
C SER A 2 16.32 -57.59 -36.09
N TYR A 3 16.78 -56.59 -35.34
CA TYR A 3 16.82 -56.44 -33.90
C TYR A 3 15.45 -56.55 -33.22
N ASN A 4 15.49 -57.04 -31.98
CA ASN A 4 14.43 -56.96 -30.98
C ASN A 4 14.34 -55.53 -30.40
N ASP A 5 13.35 -55.32 -29.55
CA ASP A 5 13.24 -54.27 -28.52
C ASP A 5 12.22 -53.17 -28.83
N SER A 6 11.05 -53.39 -28.23
CA SER A 6 10.10 -52.37 -27.81
C SER A 6 10.79 -51.24 -27.06
N VAL A 7 10.64 -49.99 -27.54
CA VAL A 7 10.94 -48.79 -26.76
C VAL A 7 9.73 -47.86 -26.81
N THR A 8 9.06 -47.74 -25.67
CA THR A 8 8.09 -46.69 -25.38
C THR A 8 8.84 -45.39 -25.10
N TRP A 9 8.59 -44.33 -25.87
CA TRP A 9 9.12 -43.00 -25.59
C TRP A 9 8.29 -42.34 -24.47
N TYR A 10 8.63 -42.60 -23.22
CA TYR A 10 8.30 -41.69 -22.12
C TYR A 10 9.54 -40.85 -21.80
N ASN A 11 9.32 -39.53 -21.74
CA ASN A 11 10.20 -38.46 -21.27
C ASN A 11 11.07 -37.77 -22.34
N LEU A 12 10.55 -36.63 -22.83
CA LEU A 12 11.19 -35.69 -23.75
C LEU A 12 11.93 -34.54 -23.03
N PHE A 13 12.17 -34.64 -21.72
CA PHE A 13 12.82 -33.57 -20.96
C PHE A 13 13.83 -34.14 -19.97
N GLU A 14 15.11 -33.84 -20.20
CA GLU A 14 16.19 -33.96 -19.22
C GLU A 14 16.37 -32.60 -18.55
N PHE A 15 16.23 -32.53 -17.22
CA PHE A 15 16.55 -31.33 -16.44
C PHE A 15 17.84 -31.57 -15.66
N GLN A 16 18.80 -30.65 -15.79
CA GLN A 16 20.14 -30.80 -15.21
C GLN A 16 20.20 -30.62 -13.68
N ASN A 17 19.09 -30.41 -12.97
CA ASN A 17 19.06 -30.33 -11.51
C ASN A 17 17.71 -30.77 -10.91
N ASN A 18 17.78 -31.43 -9.76
CA ASN A 18 16.78 -32.21 -8.99
C ASN A 18 15.37 -31.59 -8.76
N GLY A 19 14.61 -31.30 -9.82
CA GLY A 19 13.19 -30.97 -9.72
C GLY A 19 12.31 -32.13 -10.17
N ASN A 20 11.51 -32.70 -9.27
CA ASN A 20 10.43 -33.61 -9.66
C ASN A 20 9.21 -32.79 -10.13
N PHE A 21 8.80 -32.98 -11.37
CA PHE A 21 7.54 -32.46 -11.91
C PHE A 21 6.61 -33.65 -12.12
N ILE A 22 5.55 -33.75 -11.31
CA ILE A 22 4.51 -34.77 -11.49
C ILE A 22 3.29 -34.07 -12.07
N MET A 23 2.87 -34.49 -13.27
CA MET A 23 1.58 -34.09 -13.83
C MET A 23 0.58 -35.22 -13.62
N ALA A 24 -0.47 -34.97 -12.85
CA ALA A 24 -1.60 -35.89 -12.70
C ALA A 24 -2.90 -35.09 -12.82
N SER A 25 -3.82 -35.56 -13.66
CA SER A 25 -5.21 -35.07 -13.75
C SER A 25 -5.38 -33.54 -13.79
N GLY A 26 -4.50 -32.83 -14.51
CA GLY A 26 -4.63 -31.39 -14.77
C GLY A 26 -4.17 -30.44 -13.65
N SER A 27 -3.65 -30.96 -12.54
CA SER A 27 -3.08 -30.15 -11.44
C SER A 27 -1.55 -30.19 -11.47
N LEU A 28 -0.91 -29.07 -11.14
CA LEU A 28 0.55 -28.98 -11.05
C LEU A 28 0.97 -28.74 -9.59
N ALA A 29 1.63 -29.74 -9.00
CA ALA A 29 2.23 -29.63 -7.66
C ALA A 29 3.73 -29.36 -7.77
N ILE A 30 4.25 -28.50 -6.90
CA ILE A 30 5.69 -28.30 -6.75
C ILE A 30 6.03 -28.53 -5.27
N ASN A 31 6.84 -29.56 -5.00
CA ASN A 31 7.39 -29.90 -3.68
C ASN A 31 6.38 -30.37 -2.61
N LEU A 32 5.38 -31.19 -2.98
CA LEU A 32 4.49 -31.88 -2.03
C LEU A 32 4.61 -33.41 -2.17
N PRO A 33 4.47 -34.18 -1.08
CA PRO A 33 4.55 -35.65 -1.12
C PRO A 33 3.28 -36.33 -1.65
N ASP A 34 2.12 -35.67 -1.60
CA ASP A 34 0.81 -36.19 -2.02
C ASP A 34 0.18 -35.34 -3.15
N ALA A 35 -0.78 -35.93 -3.89
CA ALA A 35 -1.47 -35.25 -4.99
C ALA A 35 -2.41 -34.13 -4.48
N PRO A 36 -2.29 -32.88 -4.98
CA PRO A 36 -3.07 -31.76 -4.47
C PRO A 36 -4.55 -31.88 -4.87
N THR A 37 -5.43 -31.40 -4.01
CA THR A 37 -6.88 -31.34 -4.28
C THR A 37 -7.30 -30.11 -5.06
N GLU A 38 -6.36 -29.19 -5.35
CA GLU A 38 -6.56 -27.92 -6.06
C GLU A 38 -5.45 -27.70 -7.11
N LEU A 39 -5.69 -26.82 -8.10
CA LEU A 39 -4.88 -26.74 -9.32
C LEU A 39 -3.44 -26.21 -9.14
N ILE A 40 -3.16 -25.35 -8.14
CA ILE A 40 -1.81 -24.88 -7.76
C ILE A 40 -1.73 -24.79 -6.22
N ASP A 41 -1.00 -25.70 -5.59
CA ASP A 41 -0.72 -25.71 -4.14
C ASP A 41 0.80 -25.62 -3.92
N VAL A 42 1.25 -24.60 -3.16
CA VAL A 42 2.67 -24.28 -2.95
C VAL A 42 2.94 -24.14 -1.46
N ASP A 43 3.70 -25.08 -0.89
CA ASP A 43 4.24 -24.94 0.46
C ASP A 43 5.49 -24.05 0.44
N GLY A 44 5.29 -22.74 0.52
CA GLY A 44 6.35 -21.73 0.45
C GLY A 44 5.95 -20.50 -0.36
N SER A 45 6.88 -19.96 -1.16
CA SER A 45 6.67 -18.74 -1.95
C SER A 45 6.55 -19.03 -3.45
N ALA A 46 5.53 -18.47 -4.10
CA ALA A 46 5.34 -18.51 -5.54
C ALA A 46 5.80 -17.19 -6.21
N ARG A 47 6.50 -17.29 -7.34
CA ARG A 47 6.93 -16.12 -8.16
C ARG A 47 6.26 -16.15 -9.53
N PHE A 48 5.43 -15.16 -9.81
CA PHE A 48 4.82 -14.96 -11.13
C PHE A 48 5.61 -13.89 -11.87
N ARG A 49 6.29 -14.27 -12.97
CA ARG A 49 7.10 -13.33 -13.77
C ARG A 49 6.27 -12.27 -14.49
N GLN A 50 4.99 -12.56 -14.70
CA GLN A 50 4.02 -11.65 -15.30
C GLN A 50 2.61 -12.03 -14.83
N VAL A 51 1.85 -11.07 -14.33
CA VAL A 51 0.41 -11.18 -14.06
C VAL A 51 -0.26 -10.08 -14.86
N ASN A 52 -1.03 -10.44 -15.88
CA ASN A 52 -1.63 -9.46 -16.79
C ASN A 52 -2.92 -8.88 -16.17
N SER A 53 -3.05 -7.56 -16.15
CA SER A 53 -4.30 -6.88 -15.78
C SER A 53 -5.23 -6.76 -17.00
N GLY A 54 -6.48 -7.20 -16.85
CA GLY A 54 -7.58 -6.85 -17.75
C GLY A 54 -8.19 -5.48 -17.41
N ALA A 55 -9.21 -5.05 -18.17
CA ALA A 55 -9.92 -3.79 -17.94
C ALA A 55 -10.77 -3.86 -16.65
N PHE A 56 -10.17 -3.42 -15.54
CA PHE A 56 -10.73 -3.15 -14.20
C PHE A 56 -10.96 -4.36 -13.26
N ALA A 57 -10.14 -4.44 -12.20
CA ALA A 57 -10.48 -4.48 -10.77
C ALA A 57 -9.23 -4.91 -9.96
N ASN A 58 -8.86 -4.16 -8.91
CA ASN A 58 -7.73 -4.46 -8.00
C ASN A 58 -8.04 -5.75 -7.16
N ASP A 59 -7.17 -6.43 -6.40
CA ASP A 59 -5.98 -6.08 -5.60
C ASP A 59 -5.03 -7.29 -5.50
N LEU A 60 -3.77 -7.14 -5.92
CA LEU A 60 -2.69 -8.08 -5.56
C LEU A 60 -1.61 -7.26 -4.84
N ALA A 61 -1.29 -7.59 -3.59
CA ALA A 61 -0.19 -6.96 -2.87
C ALA A 61 1.14 -7.53 -3.39
N ILE A 62 1.74 -6.84 -4.34
CA ILE A 62 3.05 -7.14 -4.91
C ILE A 62 4.07 -6.27 -4.16
N THR A 63 5.00 -6.89 -3.45
CA THR A 63 6.16 -6.17 -2.87
C THR A 63 7.00 -5.54 -4.00
N ALA A 64 7.86 -4.58 -3.69
CA ALA A 64 8.69 -3.89 -4.70
C ALA A 64 9.60 -4.83 -5.53
N ASP A 65 9.74 -6.11 -5.14
CA ASP A 65 10.48 -7.15 -5.85
C ASP A 65 9.61 -8.20 -6.56
N GLY A 66 8.28 -8.05 -6.57
CA GLY A 66 7.37 -8.93 -7.31
C GLY A 66 6.74 -10.07 -6.49
N THR A 67 6.90 -10.09 -5.18
CA THR A 67 6.41 -11.19 -4.31
C THR A 67 4.96 -10.96 -3.88
N LEU A 68 4.13 -12.00 -4.00
CA LEU A 68 2.78 -12.02 -3.42
C LEU A 68 2.87 -12.45 -1.96
N THR A 69 2.39 -11.60 -1.07
CA THR A 69 2.45 -11.87 0.37
C THR A 69 1.28 -11.25 1.11
N THR A 70 1.08 -11.66 2.35
CA THR A 70 0.08 -11.07 3.25
C THR A 70 0.63 -9.78 3.86
N ASN A 71 -0.21 -8.75 3.98
CA ASN A 71 0.17 -7.47 4.62
C ASN A 71 0.21 -7.62 6.15
N THR A 72 1.14 -8.43 6.66
CA THR A 72 1.25 -8.78 8.08
C THR A 72 1.64 -7.55 8.90
N SER A 73 0.91 -7.28 9.99
CA SER A 73 1.08 -6.07 10.81
C SER A 73 1.27 -6.35 12.32
N ASP A 74 1.63 -7.59 12.68
CA ASP A 74 1.85 -8.04 14.06
C ASP A 74 3.00 -7.27 14.75
N ARG A 75 2.80 -6.89 16.01
CA ARG A 75 3.80 -6.16 16.82
C ARG A 75 5.08 -6.96 17.02
N ARG A 76 5.02 -8.30 17.08
CA ARG A 76 6.19 -9.19 17.27
C ARG A 76 7.15 -9.16 16.07
N LEU A 77 6.67 -8.69 14.92
CA LEU A 77 7.45 -8.58 13.69
C LEU A 77 7.96 -7.15 13.45
N LYS A 78 7.82 -6.25 14.43
CA LYS A 78 8.19 -4.84 14.33
C LYS A 78 9.17 -4.47 15.44
N GLU A 79 10.22 -3.75 15.08
CA GLU A 79 11.17 -3.13 15.99
C GLU A 79 11.18 -1.61 15.80
N ASN A 80 11.73 -0.86 16.77
CA ASN A 80 11.87 0.60 16.70
C ASN A 80 10.56 1.35 16.36
N ILE A 81 9.44 0.93 16.98
CA ILE A 81 8.11 1.50 16.71
C ILE A 81 8.02 2.92 17.28
N THR A 82 8.03 3.92 16.41
CA THR A 82 7.81 5.34 16.74
C THR A 82 6.59 5.89 16.00
N LEU A 83 5.96 6.94 16.57
CA LEU A 83 4.89 7.66 15.88
C LEU A 83 5.45 8.45 14.69
N ILE A 84 4.62 8.65 13.66
CA ILE A 84 4.95 9.53 12.54
C ILE A 84 4.84 10.98 13.04
N SER A 85 5.96 11.69 13.07
CA SER A 85 6.01 13.09 13.50
C SER A 85 5.72 14.07 12.37
N ASN A 86 5.16 15.24 12.72
CA ASN A 86 4.80 16.32 11.79
C ASN A 86 3.84 15.84 10.70
N SER A 87 2.89 14.98 11.09
CA SER A 87 2.05 14.26 10.15
C SER A 87 1.10 15.19 9.40
N LEU A 88 0.52 16.17 10.10
CA LEU A 88 -0.33 17.19 9.47
C LEU A 88 0.47 18.04 8.48
N THR A 89 1.66 18.49 8.86
CA THR A 89 2.55 19.26 7.96
C THR A 89 2.91 18.45 6.71
N LYS A 90 3.23 17.16 6.87
CA LYS A 90 3.49 16.26 5.75
C LYS A 90 2.28 16.19 4.82
N VAL A 91 1.07 15.93 5.34
CA VAL A 91 -0.15 15.89 4.53
C VAL A 91 -0.42 17.22 3.80
N LEU A 92 -0.23 18.35 4.48
CA LEU A 92 -0.44 19.68 3.90
C LEU A 92 0.57 20.05 2.80
N ASN A 93 1.74 19.41 2.77
CA ASN A 93 2.75 19.61 1.72
C ASN A 93 2.56 18.69 0.51
N LEU A 94 1.57 17.78 0.53
CA LEU A 94 1.26 16.91 -0.60
C LEU A 94 0.20 17.54 -1.49
N ASN A 95 0.36 17.34 -2.80
CA ASN A 95 -0.59 17.82 -3.80
C ASN A 95 -1.26 16.64 -4.51
N GLY A 96 -2.59 16.72 -4.62
CA GLY A 96 -3.37 15.83 -5.48
C GLY A 96 -3.42 16.39 -6.90
N TYR A 97 -3.15 15.54 -7.89
CA TYR A 97 -3.12 15.91 -9.30
C TYR A 97 -4.16 15.11 -10.08
N VAL A 98 -4.68 15.73 -11.13
CA VAL A 98 -5.37 15.05 -12.23
C VAL A 98 -4.43 15.05 -13.43
N PHE A 99 -4.17 13.90 -14.03
CA PHE A 99 -3.20 13.76 -15.10
C PHE A 99 -3.67 12.78 -16.18
N ASN A 100 -2.99 12.81 -17.33
CA ASN A 100 -3.11 11.79 -18.36
C ASN A 100 -1.79 11.03 -18.45
N TRP A 101 -1.86 9.73 -18.67
CA TRP A 101 -0.68 8.92 -18.92
C TRP A 101 -0.07 9.28 -20.29
N LYS A 102 1.27 9.35 -20.36
CA LYS A 102 1.99 9.63 -21.62
C LYS A 102 1.85 8.50 -22.64
N THR A 103 1.62 7.28 -22.16
CA THR A 103 1.47 6.06 -22.97
C THR A 103 0.28 5.26 -22.42
N GLY A 104 -0.51 4.65 -23.30
CA GLY A 104 -1.79 4.02 -22.95
C GLY A 104 -2.97 4.77 -23.56
N ASP A 105 -4.18 4.33 -23.26
CA ASP A 105 -5.40 4.95 -23.78
C ASP A 105 -5.56 6.37 -23.18
N SER A 106 -4.99 7.36 -23.87
CA SER A 106 -4.84 8.75 -23.44
C SER A 106 -6.16 9.51 -23.26
N VAL A 107 -7.28 8.81 -23.46
CA VAL A 107 -8.64 9.35 -23.39
C VAL A 107 -9.14 9.43 -21.93
N LYS A 108 -8.53 8.69 -21.00
CA LYS A 108 -8.96 8.68 -19.59
C LYS A 108 -8.03 9.51 -18.70
N LYS A 109 -8.57 10.62 -18.18
CA LYS A 109 -7.99 11.35 -17.05
C LYS A 109 -7.97 10.47 -15.82
N ASP A 110 -6.87 10.52 -15.09
CA ASP A 110 -6.65 9.81 -13.85
C ASP A 110 -6.30 10.82 -12.73
N ALA A 111 -6.36 10.38 -11.47
CA ALA A 111 -6.05 11.22 -10.33
C ALA A 111 -5.12 10.50 -9.34
N GLY A 112 -4.18 11.23 -8.77
CA GLY A 112 -3.21 10.65 -7.84
C GLY A 112 -2.14 11.62 -7.39
N LEU A 113 -1.05 11.07 -6.89
CA LEU A 113 0.11 11.80 -6.37
C LEU A 113 1.32 11.61 -7.30
N VAL A 114 2.24 12.58 -7.30
CA VAL A 114 3.52 12.47 -7.98
C VAL A 114 4.55 11.85 -7.02
N ALA A 115 5.10 10.69 -7.38
CA ALA A 115 5.97 9.91 -6.49
C ALA A 115 7.22 10.68 -6.02
N GLN A 116 7.76 11.55 -6.86
CA GLN A 116 8.91 12.39 -6.54
C GLN A 116 8.58 13.42 -5.45
N GLU A 117 7.40 14.04 -5.50
CA GLU A 117 6.96 14.98 -4.45
C GLU A 117 6.68 14.24 -3.14
N VAL A 118 6.05 13.07 -3.23
CA VAL A 118 5.84 12.20 -2.06
C VAL A 118 7.17 11.79 -1.46
N LYS A 119 8.21 11.54 -2.26
CA LYS A 119 9.53 11.12 -1.77
C LYS A 119 10.17 12.16 -0.87
N GLU A 120 10.01 13.45 -1.18
CA GLU A 120 10.57 14.55 -0.38
C GLU A 120 9.84 14.72 0.97
N VAL A 121 8.56 14.30 1.06
CA VAL A 121 7.70 14.58 2.21
C VAL A 121 7.44 13.33 3.09
N PHE A 122 7.19 12.19 2.46
CA PHE A 122 6.87 10.90 3.08
C PHE A 122 7.56 9.74 2.32
N PRO A 123 8.90 9.67 2.38
CA PRO A 123 9.71 8.70 1.62
C PRO A 123 9.34 7.24 1.91
N GLU A 124 8.82 6.93 3.09
CA GLU A 124 8.42 5.58 3.50
C GLU A 124 7.27 5.01 2.66
N ALA A 125 6.53 5.87 1.96
CA ALA A 125 5.50 5.47 0.99
C ALA A 125 6.01 5.34 -0.44
N VAL A 126 7.28 5.66 -0.73
CA VAL A 126 7.83 5.62 -2.08
C VAL A 126 8.82 4.49 -2.22
N PHE A 127 8.76 3.79 -3.34
CA PHE A 127 9.76 2.82 -3.74
C PHE A 127 10.27 3.14 -5.13
N GLN A 128 11.45 2.63 -5.46
CA GLN A 128 11.97 2.66 -6.83
C GLN A 128 11.96 1.25 -7.36
N ASN A 129 11.32 1.05 -8.52
CA ASN A 129 11.34 -0.22 -9.19
C ASN A 129 12.76 -0.53 -9.68
N LYS A 130 13.29 -1.69 -9.31
CA LYS A 130 14.64 -2.11 -9.66
C LYS A 130 14.82 -2.42 -11.15
N SER A 131 13.74 -2.76 -11.87
CA SER A 131 13.83 -3.17 -13.28
C SER A 131 13.93 -1.99 -14.24
N ASP A 132 13.24 -0.90 -13.96
CA ASP A 132 13.11 0.25 -14.88
C ASP A 132 13.52 1.58 -14.23
N GLY A 133 13.76 1.60 -12.92
CA GLY A 133 14.19 2.79 -12.17
C GLY A 133 13.08 3.80 -11.90
N TYR A 134 11.82 3.53 -12.26
CA TYR A 134 10.71 4.44 -11.99
C TYR A 134 10.30 4.42 -10.52
N TYR A 135 9.88 5.58 -10.01
CA TYR A 135 9.33 5.70 -8.68
C TYR A 135 7.86 5.29 -8.67
N GLY A 136 7.48 4.48 -7.68
CA GLY A 136 6.12 4.07 -7.39
C GLY A 136 5.71 4.46 -5.98
N ILE A 137 4.39 4.50 -5.74
CA ILE A 137 3.82 4.85 -4.44
C ILE A 137 3.12 3.64 -3.84
N ASN A 138 3.44 3.34 -2.58
CA ASN A 138 2.72 2.39 -1.77
C ASN A 138 1.59 3.10 -1.00
N TYR A 139 0.43 3.20 -1.63
CA TYR A 139 -0.74 3.88 -1.06
C TYR A 139 -1.20 3.28 0.28
N SER A 140 -0.88 2.01 0.58
CA SER A 140 -1.22 1.36 1.85
C SER A 140 -0.51 1.98 3.07
N ARG A 141 0.52 2.82 2.88
CA ARG A 141 1.23 3.50 3.97
C ARG A 141 0.55 4.78 4.43
N PHE A 142 -0.26 5.40 3.57
CA PHE A 142 -0.91 6.69 3.85
C PHE A 142 -1.91 6.66 5.00
N PRO A 143 -2.72 5.60 5.22
CA PRO A 143 -3.61 5.55 6.38
C PRO A 143 -2.90 5.80 7.72
N ALA A 144 -1.67 5.31 7.90
CA ALA A 144 -0.89 5.56 9.12
C ALA A 144 -0.52 7.04 9.28
N LEU A 145 -0.12 7.71 8.19
CA LEU A 145 0.16 9.14 8.17
C LEU A 145 -1.10 9.95 8.49
N PHE A 146 -2.23 9.59 7.87
CA PHE A 146 -3.50 10.30 8.06
C PHE A 146 -4.03 10.19 9.49
N VAL A 147 -3.87 9.03 10.14
CA VAL A 147 -4.27 8.86 11.55
C VAL A 147 -3.55 9.85 12.46
N GLU A 148 -2.23 10.01 12.32
CA GLU A 148 -1.48 10.96 13.14
C GLU A 148 -1.76 12.42 12.72
N ALA A 149 -1.95 12.69 11.43
CA ALA A 149 -2.33 14.03 10.95
C ALA A 149 -3.70 14.48 11.51
N MET A 150 -4.69 13.59 11.54
CA MET A 150 -6.01 13.87 12.13
C MET A 150 -5.92 14.11 13.64
N LYS A 151 -5.06 13.38 14.36
CA LYS A 151 -4.82 13.63 15.80
C LYS A 151 -4.16 14.98 16.04
N GLU A 152 -3.18 15.36 15.21
CA GLU A 152 -2.56 16.69 15.26
C GLU A 152 -3.59 17.79 14.97
N GLN A 153 -4.43 17.61 13.96
CA GLN A 153 -5.51 18.54 13.64
C GLN A 153 -6.54 18.66 14.77
N GLN A 154 -6.94 17.54 15.38
CA GLN A 154 -7.90 17.53 16.49
C GLN A 154 -7.40 18.35 17.69
N LYS A 155 -6.10 18.26 18.03
CA LYS A 155 -5.49 19.08 19.08
C LYS A 155 -5.55 20.58 18.77
N LEU A 156 -5.38 20.96 17.51
CA LEU A 156 -5.51 22.36 17.09
C LEU A 156 -6.94 22.86 17.25
N ILE A 157 -7.94 22.04 16.88
CA ILE A 157 -9.37 22.36 17.04
C ILE A 157 -9.72 22.54 18.52
N GLU A 158 -9.29 21.63 19.39
CA GLU A 158 -9.52 21.72 20.83
C GLU A 158 -8.93 22.99 21.44
N LYS A 159 -7.69 23.33 21.05
CA LYS A 159 -7.04 24.57 21.49
C LYS A 159 -7.79 25.81 21.01
N GLN A 160 -8.25 25.82 19.76
CA GLN A 160 -9.04 26.93 19.22
C GLN A 160 -10.38 27.06 19.96
N GLN A 161 -11.04 25.95 20.29
CA GLN A 161 -12.29 25.96 21.04
C GLN A 161 -12.11 26.51 22.47
N GLU A 162 -11.01 26.18 23.13
CA GLU A 162 -10.65 26.75 24.44
C GLU A 162 -10.49 28.27 24.35
N GLN A 163 -9.74 28.76 23.37
CA GLN A 163 -9.56 30.20 23.13
C GLN A 163 -10.89 30.91 22.85
N ILE A 164 -11.79 30.29 22.06
CA ILE A 164 -13.12 30.83 21.80
C ILE A 164 -13.94 30.93 23.10
N ASN A 165 -13.90 29.89 23.95
CA ASN A 165 -14.63 29.89 25.21
C ASN A 165 -14.14 31.00 26.15
N ASP A 166 -12.84 31.24 26.20
CA ASP A 166 -12.27 32.30 27.04
C ASP A 166 -12.61 33.71 26.52
N LEU A 167 -12.61 33.90 25.20
CA LEU A 167 -13.08 35.14 24.58
C LEU A 167 -14.57 35.39 24.86
N ILE A 168 -15.40 34.36 24.83
CA ILE A 168 -16.83 34.47 25.19
C ILE A 168 -16.98 34.94 26.64
N LYS A 169 -16.29 34.30 27.59
CA LYS A 169 -16.33 34.71 29.01
C LYS A 169 -15.90 36.16 29.20
N ALA A 170 -14.84 36.60 28.52
CA ALA A 170 -14.36 37.98 28.61
C ALA A 170 -15.40 38.98 28.07
N ASN A 171 -16.06 38.65 26.95
CA ASN A 171 -17.13 39.47 26.38
C ASN A 171 -18.37 39.55 27.28
N ASP A 172 -18.74 38.45 27.95
CA ASP A 172 -19.85 38.43 28.90
C ASP A 172 -19.56 39.37 30.08
N GLN A 173 -18.35 39.29 30.65
CA GLN A 173 -17.90 40.19 31.73
C GLN A 173 -17.94 41.66 31.30
N LEU A 174 -17.46 41.98 30.09
CA LEU A 174 -17.52 43.35 29.55
C LEU A 174 -18.96 43.82 29.39
N THR A 175 -19.86 42.95 28.92
CA THR A 175 -21.28 43.27 28.75
C THR A 175 -21.95 43.58 30.09
N GLU A 176 -21.63 42.81 31.14
CA GLU A 176 -22.11 43.08 32.51
C GLU A 176 -21.61 44.42 33.05
N LEU A 177 -20.32 44.74 32.84
CA LEU A 177 -19.74 46.02 33.24
C LEU A 177 -20.41 47.20 32.53
N ILE A 178 -20.67 47.08 31.22
CA ILE A 178 -21.35 48.11 30.43
C ILE A 178 -22.77 48.34 30.97
N LYS A 179 -23.54 47.27 31.26
CA LYS A 179 -24.87 47.38 31.86
C LYS A 179 -24.83 48.07 33.22
N ALA A 180 -23.86 47.71 34.06
CA ALA A 180 -23.69 48.30 35.39
C ALA A 180 -23.37 49.81 35.33
N ILE A 181 -22.63 50.26 34.32
CA ILE A 181 -22.34 51.68 34.10
C ILE A 181 -23.56 52.42 33.55
N SER A 182 -24.26 51.84 32.57
CA SER A 182 -25.45 52.46 31.97
C SER A 182 -26.59 52.67 32.98
N ASN A 183 -26.76 51.75 33.92
CA ASN A 183 -27.79 51.88 34.97
C ASN A 183 -27.44 52.88 36.09
N LYS A 184 -26.23 53.46 36.09
CA LYS A 184 -25.79 54.48 37.06
C LYS A 184 -25.92 55.91 36.55
N LYS A 185 -26.34 56.12 35.29
CA LYS A 185 -26.70 57.43 34.73
C LYS A 185 -28.21 57.63 34.78
#